data_AF-A0A7C6R717-F1
#
_entry.id   AF-A0A7C6R717-F1
#
_cell.length_a   1.000
_cell.length_b   1.000
_cell.length_c   1.000
_cell.angle_alpha   90.00
_cell.angle_beta   90.00
_cell.angle_gamma   90.00
#
_symmetry.space_group_name_H-M   'P 1'
#
loop_
_entity.id
_entity.type
_entity.pdbx_description
1 polymer ?
#
loop_
_entity_poly.entity_id
_entity_poly.type
_entity_poly.pdbx_seq_one_letter_code
_entity_poly.pdbx_strand_id
1 'polypeptide(L)'
;MQHIKNCTEYVIEQRMDEMQKRFNFCNCEICREDVACYVLNRLPPKYYRSDNGKIYSIVQSISHQYETDILMLFSQAAEIIKNNPRH
;
A
#
# COMPACT_ATOMS: atom_id res chain seq x y z
N MET A 1 -13.17 -12.03 -19.20
CA MET A 1 -11.95 -11.26 -19.54
C MET A 1 -10.96 -11.47 -18.39
N GLN A 2 -9.76 -12.00 -18.61
CA GLN A 2 -8.76 -12.08 -17.54
C GLN A 2 -8.18 -10.67 -17.34
N HIS A 3 -8.69 -9.95 -16.34
CA HIS A 3 -8.28 -8.60 -16.01
C HIS A 3 -6.87 -8.59 -15.40
N ILE A 4 -6.04 -7.65 -15.84
CA ILE A 4 -4.73 -7.35 -15.23
C ILE A 4 -5.00 -6.74 -13.85
N LYS A 5 -4.21 -7.13 -12.85
CA LYS A 5 -4.31 -6.64 -11.46
C LYS A 5 -2.95 -6.19 -10.95
N ASN A 6 -2.93 -5.19 -10.08
CA ASN A 6 -1.72 -4.72 -9.40
C ASN A 6 -1.56 -5.44 -8.05
N CYS A 7 -0.48 -6.19 -7.89
CA CYS A 7 -0.15 -6.86 -6.63
C CYS A 7 0.19 -5.87 -5.53
N THR A 8 0.79 -4.72 -5.86
CA THR A 8 1.14 -3.68 -4.90
C THR A 8 -0.12 -3.11 -4.25
N GLU A 9 -1.17 -2.81 -5.02
CA GLU A 9 -2.48 -2.40 -4.51
C GLU A 9 -3.05 -3.39 -3.51
N TYR A 10 -3.06 -4.68 -3.86
CA TYR A 10 -3.52 -5.73 -2.97
C TYR A 10 -2.72 -5.77 -1.66
N VAL A 11 -1.40 -5.66 -1.71
CA VAL A 11 -0.54 -5.66 -0.51
C VAL A 11 -0.84 -4.45 0.37
N ILE A 12 -0.96 -3.25 -0.20
CA ILE A 12 -1.27 -2.02 0.54
C ILE A 12 -2.64 -2.10 1.20
N GLU A 13 -3.64 -2.65 0.51
CA GLU A 13 -4.98 -2.86 1.07
C GLU A 13 -4.94 -3.81 2.28
N GLN A 14 -4.24 -4.94 2.18
CA GLN A 14 -4.10 -5.90 3.29
C GLN A 14 -3.34 -5.34 4.49
N ARG A 15 -2.40 -4.41 4.27
CA ARG A 15 -1.59 -3.78 5.32
C ARG A 15 -2.26 -2.57 5.95
N MET A 16 -3.32 -2.02 5.35
CA MET A 16 -3.86 -0.71 5.74
C MET A 16 -4.25 -0.64 7.22
N ASP A 17 -4.93 -1.66 7.74
CA ASP A 17 -5.37 -1.67 9.15
C ASP A 17 -4.19 -1.81 10.13
N GLU A 18 -3.17 -2.59 9.76
CA GLU A 18 -1.94 -2.72 10.54
C GLU A 18 -1.20 -1.37 10.60
N MET A 19 -1.06 -0.72 9.44
CA MET A 19 -0.35 0.55 9.31
C MET A 19 -1.11 1.70 9.97
N GLN A 20 -2.43 1.70 9.89
CA GLN A 20 -3.28 2.65 10.60
C GLN A 20 -3.06 2.54 12.10
N LYS A 21 -3.05 1.34 12.68
CA LYS A 21 -2.79 1.15 14.12
C LYS A 21 -1.37 1.54 14.49
N ARG A 22 -0.39 1.15 13.68
CA ARG A 22 1.04 1.39 13.93
C ARG A 22 1.40 2.86 13.89
N PHE A 23 0.91 3.59 12.90
CA PHE A 23 1.23 5.00 12.70
C PHE A 23 0.14 5.94 13.22
N ASN A 24 -1.00 5.42 13.71
CA ASN A 24 -2.08 6.15 14.37
C ASN A 24 -2.65 7.35 13.57
N PHE A 25 -2.97 7.16 12.28
CA PHE A 25 -3.62 8.19 11.44
C PHE A 25 -5.15 7.99 11.39
N CYS A 26 -5.89 9.00 10.90
CA CYS A 26 -7.35 8.95 10.83
C CYS A 26 -7.85 7.76 10.01
N ASN A 27 -8.86 7.06 10.50
CA ASN A 27 -9.38 5.84 9.87
C ASN A 27 -10.56 6.09 8.91
N CYS A 28 -10.87 7.35 8.57
CA CYS A 28 -11.91 7.63 7.58
C CYS A 28 -11.46 7.21 6.17
N GLU A 29 -12.44 6.97 5.29
CA GLU A 29 -12.20 6.55 3.91
C GLU A 29 -11.27 7.52 3.16
N ILE A 30 -11.53 8.82 3.26
CA ILE A 30 -10.71 9.88 2.62
C ILE A 30 -9.24 9.78 3.03
N CYS A 31 -8.95 9.67 4.33
CA CYS A 31 -7.56 9.58 4.79
C CYS A 31 -6.89 8.26 4.39
N ARG A 32 -7.63 7.15 4.37
CA ARG A 32 -7.11 5.84 3.93
C ARG A 32 -6.78 5.86 2.44
N GLU A 33 -7.63 6.46 1.62
CA GLU A 33 -7.40 6.65 0.18
C GLU A 33 -6.21 7.57 -0.09
N ASP A 34 -6.13 8.72 0.60
CA ASP A 34 -4.98 9.63 0.46
C ASP A 34 -3.66 8.92 0.85
N VAL A 35 -3.66 8.10 1.92
CA VAL A 35 -2.48 7.31 2.32
C VAL A 35 -2.14 6.29 1.23
N ALA A 36 -3.13 5.53 0.76
CA ALA A 36 -2.93 4.53 -0.29
C ALA A 36 -2.38 5.19 -1.58
N CYS A 37 -2.96 6.30 -2.02
CA CYS A 37 -2.49 7.06 -3.17
C CYS A 37 -1.05 7.55 -3.00
N TYR A 38 -0.69 8.05 -1.81
CA TYR A 38 0.68 8.49 -1.54
C TYR A 38 1.68 7.34 -1.70
N VAL A 39 1.36 6.17 -1.12
CA VAL A 39 2.23 5.00 -1.11
C VAL A 39 2.31 4.35 -2.50
N LEU A 40 1.18 4.12 -3.16
CA LEU A 40 1.11 3.45 -4.46
C LEU A 40 1.77 4.24 -5.58
N ASN A 41 1.74 5.57 -5.54
CA ASN A 41 2.46 6.41 -6.49
C ASN A 41 4.00 6.36 -6.33
N ARG A 42 4.51 5.80 -5.23
CA ARG A 42 5.94 5.76 -4.90
C ARG A 42 6.51 4.34 -4.87
N LEU A 43 5.67 3.33 -4.76
CA LEU A 43 6.10 1.94 -4.88
C LEU A 43 6.06 1.47 -6.35
N PRO A 44 7.02 0.64 -6.77
CA PRO A 44 6.98 0.05 -8.10
C PRO A 44 5.73 -0.84 -8.23
N PRO A 45 4.88 -0.65 -9.26
CA PRO A 45 3.71 -1.49 -9.47
C PRO A 45 4.14 -2.87 -9.98
N LYS A 46 3.45 -3.92 -9.51
CA LYS A 46 3.71 -5.30 -9.93
C LYS A 46 2.44 -5.93 -10.49
N TYR A 47 2.32 -5.97 -11.81
CA TYR A 47 1.11 -6.44 -12.47
C TYR A 47 1.11 -7.95 -12.74
N TYR A 48 -0.06 -8.57 -12.61
CA TYR A 48 -0.28 -9.98 -12.93
C TYR A 48 -1.64 -10.20 -13.61
N ARG A 49 -1.78 -11.34 -14.31
CA ARG A 49 -3.00 -11.72 -15.05
C ARG A 49 -3.69 -12.98 -14.53
N SER A 50 -2.97 -13.84 -13.82
CA SER A 50 -3.46 -15.12 -13.27
C SER A 50 -3.13 -15.25 -11.79
N ASP A 51 -3.84 -16.11 -11.06
CA ASP A 51 -3.59 -16.33 -9.62
C ASP A 51 -2.19 -16.88 -9.35
N ASN A 52 -1.64 -17.71 -10.25
CA ASN A 52 -0.24 -18.13 -10.19
C ASN A 52 0.72 -16.94 -10.35
N GLY A 53 0.38 -15.97 -11.21
CA GLY A 53 1.11 -14.71 -11.34
C GLY A 53 1.02 -13.82 -10.10
N LYS A 54 -0.11 -13.89 -9.35
CA LYS A 54 -0.26 -13.24 -8.04
C LYS A 54 0.76 -13.79 -7.05
N ILE A 55 0.83 -15.11 -6.89
CA ILE A 55 1.76 -15.77 -5.95
C ILE A 55 3.22 -15.42 -6.28
N TYR A 56 3.60 -15.49 -7.56
CA TYR A 56 4.96 -15.14 -7.98
C TYR A 56 5.31 -13.67 -7.70
N SER A 57 4.36 -12.76 -7.95
CA SER A 57 4.53 -11.33 -7.66
C SER A 57 4.64 -11.07 -6.15
N ILE A 58 3.85 -11.79 -5.34
CA ILE A 58 3.93 -11.76 -3.88
C ILE A 58 5.32 -12.22 -3.43
N VAL A 59 5.81 -13.37 -3.91
CA VAL A 59 7.14 -13.90 -3.55
C VAL A 59 8.26 -12.90 -3.86
N GLN A 60 8.22 -12.23 -5.01
CA GLN A 60 9.18 -11.17 -5.32
C GLN A 60 9.02 -9.91 -4.47
N SER A 61 7.84 -9.67 -3.89
CA SER A 61 7.63 -8.57 -2.94
C SER A 61 8.06 -8.89 -1.50
N ILE A 62 8.50 -10.12 -1.19
CA ILE A 62 8.96 -10.49 0.16
C ILE A 62 10.41 -10.03 0.43
N SER A 63 11.00 -9.18 -0.42
CA SER A 63 12.33 -8.65 -0.12
C SER A 63 12.30 -7.74 1.11
N HIS A 64 13.35 -7.79 1.94
CA HIS A 64 13.46 -6.91 3.12
C HIS A 64 13.42 -5.43 2.74
N GLN A 65 13.93 -5.08 1.56
CA GLN A 65 13.85 -3.72 1.04
C GLN A 65 12.40 -3.32 0.76
N TYR A 66 11.59 -4.20 0.16
CA TYR A 66 10.20 -3.88 -0.15
C TYR A 66 9.36 -3.63 1.10
N GLU A 67 9.54 -4.46 2.14
CA GLU A 67 8.88 -4.22 3.44
C GLU A 67 9.38 -2.94 4.10
N THR A 68 10.68 -2.64 4.01
CA THR A 68 11.26 -1.38 4.52
C THR A 68 10.64 -0.17 3.80
N ASP A 69 10.51 -0.23 2.48
CA ASP A 69 9.92 0.83 1.66
C ASP A 69 8.44 1.03 2.01
N ILE A 70 7.67 -0.04 2.18
CA ILE A 70 6.28 0.02 2.65
C ILE A 70 6.20 0.77 3.98
N LEU A 71 6.99 0.36 4.98
CA LEU A 71 6.96 0.97 6.31
C LEU A 71 7.35 2.45 6.25
N MET A 72 8.40 2.79 5.51
CA MET A 72 8.86 4.16 5.34
C MET A 72 7.78 5.03 4.69
N LEU A 73 7.19 4.56 3.59
CA LEU A 73 6.19 5.32 2.84
C LEU A 73 4.88 5.48 3.61
N PHE A 74 4.43 4.45 4.35
CA PHE A 74 3.28 4.58 5.23
C PHE A 74 3.54 5.57 6.36
N SER A 75 4.74 5.55 6.97
CA SER A 75 5.11 6.52 8.00
C SER A 75 5.04 7.95 7.48
N GLN A 76 5.62 8.22 6.30
CA GLN A 76 5.58 9.53 5.66
C GLN A 76 4.15 9.96 5.29
N ALA A 77 3.38 9.06 4.68
CA ALA A 77 2.00 9.32 4.30
C ALA A 77 1.15 9.69 5.53
N ALA A 78 1.28 8.90 6.60
CA ALA A 78 0.58 9.13 7.85
C ALA A 78 0.93 10.50 8.44
N GLU A 79 2.20 10.89 8.45
CA GLU A 79 2.63 12.21 8.94
C GLU A 79 2.03 13.36 8.12
N ILE A 80 2.12 13.29 6.79
CA ILE A 80 1.59 14.33 5.88
C ILE A 80 0.09 14.51 6.06
N ILE A 81 -0.66 13.41 6.09
CA ILE A 81 -2.13 13.41 6.08
C ILE A 81 -2.69 13.75 7.46
N LYS A 82 -2.03 13.35 8.55
CA LYS A 82 -2.38 13.83 9.89
C LYS A 82 -2.26 15.35 10.02
N ASN A 83 -1.23 15.92 9.42
CA ASN A 83 -0.98 17.36 9.50
C ASN A 83 -1.87 18.15 8.53
N ASN A 84 -2.44 17.52 7.50
CA ASN A 84 -3.25 18.16 6.47
C ASN A 84 -4.47 17.29 6.07
N PRO A 85 -5.41 17.04 7.00
CA PRO A 85 -6.60 16.25 6.68
C PRO A 85 -7.51 17.00 5.71
N ARG A 86 -8.15 16.27 4.79
CA ARG A 86 -9.06 16.82 3.77
C ARG A 86 -10.54 16.58 4.07
N HIS A 87 -10.86 15.93 5.17
CA HIS A 87 -12.21 15.59 5.60
C HIS A 87 -12.80 16.65 6.54
#